data_AF-A0A7V6ZLJ0-F1
#
_entry.id   AF-A0A7V6ZLJ0-F1
#
_cell.length_a   1.000
_cell.length_b   1.000
_cell.length_c   1.000
_cell.angle_alpha   90.00
_cell.angle_beta   90.00
_cell.angle_gamma   90.00
#
_symmetry.space_group_name_H-M   'P 1'
#
loop_
_entity.id
_entity.type
_entity.pdbx_description
1 polymer ?
#
loop_
_entity_poly.entity_id
_entity_poly.type
_entity_poly.pdbx_seq_one_letter_code
_entity_poly.pdbx_strand_id
1 'polypeptide(L)'
;MKDIDRPLGQSRPRGGWRRRRLSPGGSGAWLAAALVMFGASGAIALRERPYRTPATIAAQPDARVPAAAPVAEAKPSPSVERPLGADGPSITRVDPDAPRSGGNVVVIRDPSAIGQNLRVAHLPDKALIEESPTGPLPIRAADGRRPFDVYARPWSGARGARVAIVIGGLGVSQTGTQRAIEKLPAEVTLGFASGGNSLGRWMQAARQKGHELVMQVPLEPFDYPNVDPGRNTLTVDGGTEENLKNLRWALSRTTNYTGVMNYMGARFTADAAAMAPVMDELGRRGLLYV
;
A
#
# COMPACT_ATOMS: atom_id res chain seq x y z
N MET A 1 -6.54 -53.45 38.43
CA MET A 1 -5.51 -52.63 37.77
C MET A 1 -6.22 -51.55 36.96
N LYS A 2 -5.84 -50.28 37.14
CA LYS A 2 -6.53 -49.10 36.59
C LYS A 2 -6.15 -48.90 35.12
N ASP A 3 -7.06 -48.35 34.32
CA ASP A 3 -6.96 -48.10 32.87
C ASP A 3 -5.79 -47.20 32.39
N ILE A 4 -4.93 -46.75 33.31
CA ILE A 4 -3.80 -45.86 33.06
C ILE A 4 -2.53 -46.60 32.59
N ASP A 5 -2.41 -47.90 32.87
CA ASP A 5 -1.20 -48.67 32.54
C ASP A 5 -1.25 -49.33 31.15
N ARG A 6 -2.22 -48.97 30.30
CA ARG A 6 -2.38 -49.57 28.97
C ARG A 6 -1.54 -48.81 27.94
N PRO A 7 -0.53 -49.43 27.29
CA PRO A 7 0.28 -48.74 26.29
C PRO A 7 -0.57 -48.35 25.07
N LEU A 8 -0.71 -47.05 24.84
CA LEU A 8 -1.41 -46.47 23.69
C LEU A 8 -0.61 -46.77 22.41
N GLY A 9 -1.17 -47.58 21.51
CA GLY A 9 -0.71 -47.63 20.11
C GLY A 9 -0.47 -49.00 19.47
N GLN A 10 -0.71 -50.14 20.14
CA GLN A 10 -0.39 -51.46 19.56
C GLN A 10 -1.55 -52.29 18.97
N SER A 11 -2.78 -51.75 18.90
CA SER A 11 -3.91 -52.46 18.29
C SER A 11 -4.60 -51.62 17.22
N ARG A 12 -3.86 -51.29 16.14
CA ARG A 12 -4.48 -50.99 14.85
C ARG A 12 -4.39 -52.24 13.96
N PRO A 13 -5.50 -52.86 13.55
CA PRO A 13 -5.44 -53.88 12.52
C PRO A 13 -4.90 -53.25 11.24
N ARG A 14 -3.84 -53.85 10.68
CA ARG A 14 -3.30 -53.46 9.37
C ARG A 14 -4.40 -53.63 8.33
N GLY A 15 -5.02 -52.53 7.91
CA GLY A 15 -5.99 -52.50 6.83
C GLY A 15 -5.33 -52.98 5.54
N GLY A 16 -5.60 -54.23 5.16
CA GLY A 16 -5.11 -54.82 3.92
C GLY A 16 -5.66 -54.05 2.72
N TRP A 17 -4.77 -53.55 1.88
CA TRP A 17 -5.12 -52.91 0.62
C TRP A 17 -5.70 -53.98 -0.33
N ARG A 18 -7.03 -54.11 -0.35
CA ARG A 18 -7.73 -54.95 -1.33
C ARG A 18 -7.50 -54.35 -2.72
N ARG A 19 -6.58 -54.95 -3.48
CA ARG A 19 -6.47 -54.74 -4.94
C ARG A 19 -7.80 -55.15 -5.57
N ARG A 20 -8.66 -54.19 -5.92
CA ARG A 20 -9.85 -54.44 -6.75
C ARG A 20 -9.36 -54.94 -8.11
N ARG A 21 -9.63 -56.22 -8.41
CA ARG A 21 -9.50 -56.75 -9.76
C ARG A 21 -10.54 -56.04 -10.62
N LEU A 22 -10.07 -55.33 -11.66
CA LEU A 22 -10.93 -54.76 -12.69
C LEU A 22 -11.55 -55.93 -13.46
N SER A 23 -12.88 -56.05 -13.44
CA SER A 23 -13.58 -56.97 -14.35
C SER A 23 -13.55 -56.39 -15.76
N PRO A 24 -13.55 -57.23 -16.82
CA PRO A 24 -13.42 -56.76 -18.20
C PRO A 24 -14.70 -56.10 -18.75
N GLY A 25 -15.69 -55.79 -17.91
CA GLY A 25 -16.94 -55.13 -18.30
C GLY A 25 -16.93 -53.59 -18.22
N GLY A 26 -15.82 -52.97 -17.81
CA GLY A 26 -15.74 -51.52 -17.53
C GLY A 26 -15.34 -50.62 -18.70
N SER A 27 -14.99 -51.18 -19.87
CA SER A 27 -14.39 -50.44 -20.99
C SER A 27 -15.28 -49.31 -21.52
N GLY A 28 -16.59 -49.53 -21.56
CA GLY A 28 -17.57 -48.53 -22.03
C GLY A 28 -17.73 -47.35 -21.09
N ALA A 29 -17.65 -47.58 -19.77
CA ALA A 29 -17.80 -46.52 -18.77
C ALA A 29 -16.58 -45.57 -18.76
N TRP A 30 -15.38 -46.11 -18.97
CA TRP A 30 -14.16 -45.30 -19.09
C TRP A 30 -14.11 -44.47 -20.37
N LEU A 31 -14.57 -45.03 -21.50
CA LEU A 31 -14.71 -44.28 -22.76
C LEU A 31 -15.74 -43.15 -22.65
N ALA A 32 -16.89 -43.40 -22.01
CA ALA A 32 -17.89 -42.37 -21.76
C ALA A 32 -17.36 -41.26 -20.83
N ALA A 33 -16.66 -41.61 -19.75
CA ALA A 33 -16.05 -40.63 -18.86
C ALA A 33 -14.97 -39.79 -19.56
N ALA A 34 -14.16 -40.41 -20.42
CA ALA A 34 -13.15 -39.71 -21.21
C ALA A 34 -13.78 -38.74 -22.22
N LEU A 35 -14.86 -39.12 -22.90
CA LEU A 35 -15.61 -38.26 -23.82
C LEU A 35 -16.24 -37.06 -23.11
N VAL A 36 -16.82 -37.26 -21.92
CA VAL A 36 -17.37 -36.15 -21.11
C VAL A 36 -16.28 -35.19 -20.66
N MET A 37 -15.12 -35.69 -20.20
CA MET A 37 -13.98 -34.83 -19.85
C MET A 37 -13.45 -34.06 -21.05
N PHE A 38 -13.33 -34.69 -22.22
CA PHE A 38 -12.87 -34.02 -23.43
C PHE A 38 -13.87 -32.97 -23.92
N GLY A 39 -15.17 -33.27 -23.87
CA GLY A 39 -16.24 -32.32 -24.21
C GLY A 39 -16.27 -31.11 -23.28
N ALA A 40 -16.16 -31.32 -21.96
CA ALA A 40 -16.11 -30.25 -20.98
C ALA A 40 -14.86 -29.36 -21.14
N SER A 41 -13.70 -29.97 -21.40
CA SER A 41 -12.45 -29.24 -21.64
C SER A 41 -12.51 -28.43 -22.94
N GLY A 42 -13.07 -29.01 -24.02
CA GLY A 42 -13.31 -28.31 -25.28
C GLY A 42 -14.25 -27.12 -25.12
N ALA A 43 -15.36 -27.29 -24.38
CA ALA A 43 -16.31 -26.22 -24.11
C ALA A 43 -15.69 -25.06 -23.31
N ILE A 44 -14.77 -25.33 -22.38
CA ILE A 44 -14.06 -24.29 -21.62
C ILE A 44 -12.97 -23.62 -22.49
N ALA A 45 -12.30 -24.38 -23.36
CA ALA A 45 -11.28 -23.84 -24.25
C ALA A 45 -11.86 -22.94 -25.35
N LEU A 46 -13.03 -23.29 -25.89
CA LEU A 46 -13.70 -22.59 -26.98
C LEU A 46 -14.68 -21.51 -26.52
N ARG A 47 -14.93 -21.37 -25.20
CA ARG A 47 -15.77 -20.29 -24.68
C ARG A 47 -15.07 -18.95 -24.86
N GLU A 48 -15.76 -18.01 -25.50
CA GLU A 48 -15.29 -16.63 -25.65
C GLU A 48 -14.93 -16.07 -24.26
N ARG A 49 -13.74 -15.45 -24.17
CA ARG A 49 -13.19 -14.89 -22.92
C ARG A 49 -13.33 -13.36 -22.95
N PRO A 50 -14.49 -12.80 -22.57
CA PRO A 50 -14.77 -11.36 -22.72
C PRO A 50 -13.82 -10.45 -21.91
N TYR A 51 -13.05 -11.01 -20.97
CA TYR A 51 -12.07 -10.28 -20.16
C TYR A 51 -10.65 -10.22 -20.76
N ARG A 52 -10.38 -10.88 -21.89
CA ARG A 52 -9.07 -10.83 -22.57
C ARG A 52 -9.00 -9.86 -23.75
N THR A 53 -10.15 -9.43 -24.26
CA THR A 53 -10.27 -8.43 -25.31
C THR A 53 -11.26 -7.38 -24.84
N PRO A 54 -10.81 -6.28 -24.20
CA PRO A 54 -11.72 -5.17 -23.94
C PRO A 54 -12.26 -4.70 -25.29
N ALA A 55 -13.58 -4.56 -25.40
CA ALA A 55 -14.19 -3.96 -26.58
C ALA A 55 -13.58 -2.57 -26.77
N THR A 56 -12.92 -2.35 -27.90
CA THR A 56 -12.45 -1.03 -28.30
C THR A 56 -13.69 -0.20 -28.58
N ILE A 57 -14.15 0.56 -27.58
CA ILE A 57 -15.08 1.65 -27.81
C ILE A 57 -14.27 2.69 -28.59
N ALA A 58 -14.31 2.59 -29.91
CA ALA A 58 -13.89 3.67 -30.78
C ALA A 58 -14.85 4.83 -30.49
N ALA A 59 -14.39 5.81 -29.72
CA ALA A 59 -15.05 7.10 -29.65
C ALA A 59 -15.05 7.68 -31.08
N GLN A 60 -16.16 7.54 -31.79
CA GLN A 60 -16.43 8.37 -32.94
C GLN A 60 -16.54 9.81 -32.42
N PRO A 61 -15.71 10.75 -32.88
CA PRO A 61 -15.98 12.15 -32.61
C PRO A 61 -17.24 12.50 -33.40
N ASP A 62 -18.37 12.64 -32.70
CA ASP A 62 -19.57 13.25 -33.25
C ASP A 62 -19.21 14.67 -33.68
N ALA A 63 -18.96 14.82 -34.98
CA ALA A 63 -18.81 16.10 -35.64
C ALA A 63 -20.19 16.77 -35.72
N ARG A 64 -20.58 17.45 -34.65
CA ARG A 64 -21.60 18.51 -34.68
C ARG A 64 -21.19 19.65 -33.77
N VAL A 65 -20.26 20.45 -34.28
CA VAL A 65 -20.10 21.84 -33.86
C VAL A 65 -21.02 22.67 -34.77
N PRO A 66 -22.03 23.39 -34.25
CA PRO A 66 -22.74 24.39 -35.05
C PRO A 66 -21.78 25.54 -35.36
N ALA A 67 -21.59 25.81 -36.65
CA ALA A 67 -20.81 26.93 -37.13
C ALA A 67 -21.44 28.26 -36.68
N ALA A 68 -20.68 29.08 -35.97
CA ALA A 68 -21.04 30.46 -35.66
C ALA A 68 -20.83 31.34 -36.91
N ALA A 69 -21.85 32.10 -37.27
CA ALA A 69 -21.82 33.13 -38.31
C ALA A 69 -20.98 34.35 -37.88
N PRO A 70 -20.39 35.11 -38.83
CA PRO A 70 -19.47 36.19 -38.51
C PRO A 70 -20.23 37.45 -38.08
N VAL A 71 -19.81 38.06 -36.97
CA VAL A 71 -20.27 39.39 -36.56
C VAL A 71 -19.10 40.35 -36.62
N ALA A 72 -19.42 41.52 -37.18
CA ALA A 72 -18.56 42.55 -37.70
C ALA A 72 -17.66 43.25 -36.68
N GLU A 73 -16.64 43.88 -37.27
CA GLU A 73 -15.63 44.76 -36.71
C GLU A 73 -16.24 45.99 -36.00
N ALA A 74 -15.80 46.25 -34.76
CA ALA A 74 -15.94 47.56 -34.11
C ALA A 74 -14.74 47.81 -33.18
N LYS A 75 -13.98 48.87 -33.47
CA LYS A 75 -13.02 49.55 -32.58
C LYS A 75 -13.65 50.89 -32.12
N PRO A 76 -13.07 51.64 -31.16
CA PRO A 76 -12.69 51.27 -29.79
C PRO A 76 -13.12 52.35 -28.74
N SER A 77 -12.92 52.06 -27.45
CA SER A 77 -12.64 52.97 -26.29
C SER A 77 -13.61 52.84 -25.10
N PRO A 78 -13.20 53.19 -23.85
CA PRO A 78 -11.85 53.43 -23.34
C PRO A 78 -11.46 52.46 -22.20
N SER A 79 -10.14 52.39 -21.98
CA SER A 79 -9.49 51.72 -20.86
C SER A 79 -9.99 52.24 -19.51
N VAL A 80 -10.42 51.30 -18.65
CA VAL A 80 -10.50 51.52 -17.21
C VAL A 80 -9.35 50.74 -16.59
N GLU A 81 -8.30 51.48 -16.22
CA GLU A 81 -7.26 51.00 -15.31
C GLU A 81 -7.91 50.45 -14.04
N ARG A 82 -7.46 49.27 -13.62
CA ARG A 82 -7.69 48.74 -12.27
C ARG A 82 -6.33 48.39 -11.67
N PRO A 83 -6.08 48.71 -10.39
CA PRO A 83 -4.73 48.87 -9.87
C PRO A 83 -4.00 47.54 -9.70
N LEU A 84 -2.68 47.58 -9.81
CA LEU A 84 -1.79 46.54 -9.29
C LEU A 84 -2.08 46.32 -7.80
N GLY A 85 -2.72 45.20 -7.47
CA GLY A 85 -2.61 44.56 -6.17
C GLY A 85 -1.54 43.49 -6.26
N ALA A 86 -0.52 43.60 -5.40
CA ALA A 86 0.55 42.63 -5.26
C ALA A 86 0.00 41.22 -4.91
N ASP A 87 0.79 40.21 -5.25
CA ASP A 87 0.64 38.78 -4.94
C ASP A 87 -0.15 37.90 -5.93
N GLY A 88 0.33 37.86 -7.18
CA GLY A 88 0.11 36.73 -8.10
C GLY A 88 1.24 35.70 -8.03
N PRO A 89 1.00 34.39 -8.25
CA PRO A 89 2.04 33.37 -8.19
C PRO A 89 3.08 33.58 -9.30
N SER A 90 4.32 33.86 -8.91
CA SER A 90 5.45 34.00 -9.83
C SER A 90 6.17 32.67 -10.03
N ILE A 91 6.36 32.27 -11.29
CA ILE A 91 7.19 31.11 -11.64
C ILE A 91 8.64 31.58 -11.69
N THR A 92 9.32 31.51 -10.56
CA THR A 92 10.76 31.77 -10.49
C THR A 92 11.53 30.46 -10.62
N ARG A 93 12.30 30.30 -11.70
CA ARG A 93 13.32 29.25 -11.82
C ARG A 93 14.41 29.58 -10.78
N VAL A 94 14.51 28.78 -9.72
CA VAL A 94 15.46 29.04 -8.63
C VAL A 94 16.87 28.66 -9.07
N ASP A 95 17.73 29.66 -9.18
CA ASP A 95 19.19 29.61 -9.21
C ASP A 95 19.71 29.28 -7.78
N PRO A 96 20.57 28.28 -7.56
CA PRO A 96 20.86 27.76 -6.22
C PRO A 96 21.59 28.70 -5.24
N ASP A 97 22.06 29.89 -5.66
CA ASP A 97 22.89 30.78 -4.81
C ASP A 97 22.22 32.09 -4.33
N ALA A 98 20.90 32.26 -4.44
CA ALA A 98 20.22 33.46 -3.94
C ALA A 98 19.63 33.29 -2.51
N PRO A 99 19.72 34.31 -1.62
CA PRO A 99 19.21 34.25 -0.26
C PRO A 99 17.69 34.19 -0.22
N ARG A 100 17.16 33.22 0.54
CA ARG A 100 15.73 32.89 0.65
C ARG A 100 15.00 33.92 1.52
N SER A 101 14.00 34.59 0.97
CA SER A 101 13.02 35.37 1.72
C SER A 101 11.60 35.10 1.19
N GLY A 102 10.69 34.74 2.11
CA GLY A 102 9.24 34.97 2.02
C GLY A 102 8.37 34.06 1.13
N GLY A 103 7.49 33.28 1.78
CA GLY A 103 6.12 33.00 1.33
C GLY A 103 5.88 32.10 0.11
N ASN A 104 5.40 30.88 0.35
CA ASN A 104 4.74 29.98 -0.63
C ASN A 104 5.49 29.72 -1.95
N VAL A 105 6.67 29.10 -1.85
CA VAL A 105 7.27 28.45 -3.02
C VAL A 105 6.65 27.06 -3.18
N VAL A 106 5.75 26.90 -4.16
CA VAL A 106 5.36 25.58 -4.66
C VAL A 106 6.51 25.07 -5.52
N VAL A 107 7.41 24.29 -4.93
CA VAL A 107 8.52 23.67 -5.67
C VAL A 107 7.95 22.52 -6.50
N ILE A 108 7.62 22.78 -7.77
CA ILE A 108 7.25 21.73 -8.72
C ILE A 108 8.53 20.96 -9.07
N ARG A 109 8.76 19.83 -8.39
CA ARG A 109 9.81 18.87 -8.73
C ARG A 109 9.20 17.66 -9.40
N ASP A 110 9.95 17.02 -10.29
CA ASP A 110 9.57 15.72 -10.84
C ASP A 110 9.63 14.66 -9.72
N PRO A 111 8.48 14.08 -9.30
CA PRO A 111 8.47 13.06 -8.25
C PRO A 111 9.20 11.78 -8.65
N SER A 112 9.43 11.54 -9.96
CA SER A 112 10.21 10.39 -10.42
C SER A 112 11.73 10.56 -10.23
N ALA A 113 12.20 11.79 -10.03
CA ALA A 113 13.61 12.11 -9.76
C ALA A 113 13.98 12.09 -8.26
N ILE A 114 13.00 11.98 -7.37
CA ILE A 114 13.17 12.12 -5.90
C ILE A 114 13.40 10.76 -5.20
N GLY A 115 13.10 9.65 -5.88
CA GLY A 115 13.18 8.30 -5.30
C GLY A 115 14.61 7.85 -5.01
N GLN A 116 14.77 6.99 -3.99
CA GLN A 116 16.05 6.34 -3.70
C GLN A 116 16.44 5.30 -4.74
N ASN A 117 17.75 5.20 -5.02
CA ASN A 117 18.29 4.08 -5.78
C ASN A 117 18.09 2.77 -5.01
N LEU A 118 17.42 1.79 -5.62
CA LEU A 118 17.07 0.51 -5.02
C LEU A 118 18.28 -0.25 -4.42
N ARG A 119 19.50 -0.05 -4.94
CA ARG A 119 20.71 -0.70 -4.41
C ARG A 119 21.08 -0.22 -2.99
N VAL A 120 20.74 1.03 -2.66
CA VAL A 120 21.02 1.64 -1.36
C VAL A 120 19.75 1.95 -0.56
N ALA A 121 18.58 1.56 -1.05
CA ALA A 121 17.29 1.88 -0.45
C ALA A 121 17.06 1.29 0.97
N HIS A 122 17.95 0.40 1.42
CA HIS A 122 18.00 -0.15 2.77
C HIS A 122 18.69 0.75 3.79
N LEU A 123 19.39 1.78 3.31
CA LEU A 123 19.99 2.81 4.14
C LEU A 123 18.99 3.98 4.26
N PRO A 124 18.69 4.45 5.47
CA PRO A 124 17.84 5.61 5.65
C PRO A 124 18.48 6.89 5.12
N ASP A 125 17.66 7.78 4.56
CA ASP A 125 18.05 9.17 4.36
C ASP A 125 17.98 9.90 5.70
N LYS A 126 19.13 10.36 6.19
CA LYS A 126 19.24 11.07 7.47
C LYS A 126 18.41 12.35 7.50
N ALA A 127 18.18 13.00 6.36
CA ALA A 127 17.35 14.21 6.30
C ALA A 127 15.86 13.94 6.53
N LEU A 128 15.44 12.67 6.47
CA LEU A 128 14.06 12.24 6.70
C LEU A 128 13.85 11.59 8.06
N ILE A 129 14.85 11.65 8.94
CA ILE A 129 14.78 11.11 10.29
C ILE A 129 15.00 12.22 11.32
N GLU A 130 14.06 12.30 12.25
CA GLU A 130 14.13 13.08 13.48
C GLU A 130 14.49 12.13 14.63
N GLU A 131 15.58 12.41 15.34
CA GLU A 131 15.90 11.68 16.57
C GLU A 131 14.98 12.13 17.70
N SER A 132 14.24 11.20 18.30
CA SER A 132 13.32 11.48 19.39
C SER A 132 13.56 10.56 20.59
N PRO A 133 13.08 10.90 21.80
CA PRO A 133 13.18 10.01 22.97
C PRO A 133 12.56 8.62 22.74
N THR A 134 11.57 8.52 21.85
CA THR A 134 10.92 7.24 21.48
C THR A 134 11.65 6.46 20.40
N GLY A 135 12.69 7.02 19.79
CA GLY A 135 13.42 6.46 18.64
C GLY A 135 13.34 7.33 17.38
N PRO A 136 13.83 6.84 16.24
CA PRO A 136 13.86 7.61 15.00
C PRO A 136 12.46 7.81 14.44
N LEU A 137 12.04 9.05 14.20
CA LEU A 137 10.74 9.36 13.63
C LEU A 137 10.88 9.90 12.20
N PRO A 138 9.94 9.60 11.30
CA PRO A 138 9.93 10.19 9.98
C PRO A 138 9.62 11.69 10.06
N ILE A 139 10.36 12.49 9.30
CA ILE A 139 10.14 13.92 9.16
C ILE A 139 10.27 14.33 7.68
N ARG A 140 9.64 15.45 7.32
CA ARG A 140 9.93 16.12 6.05
C ARG A 140 11.32 16.75 6.11
N ALA A 141 12.10 16.56 5.07
CA ALA A 141 13.41 17.19 4.98
C ALA A 141 13.26 18.72 4.85
N ALA A 142 14.30 19.45 5.26
CA ALA A 142 14.34 20.92 5.17
C ALA A 142 14.17 21.47 3.73
N ASP A 143 14.43 20.63 2.72
CA ASP A 143 14.25 20.94 1.30
C ASP A 143 12.83 20.65 0.78
N GLY A 144 11.92 20.20 1.65
CA GLY A 144 10.53 19.89 1.36
C GLY A 144 10.25 18.44 0.94
N ARG A 145 11.29 17.59 0.78
CA ARG A 145 11.09 16.18 0.43
C ARG A 145 10.33 15.44 1.53
N ARG A 146 9.39 14.60 1.12
CA ARG A 146 8.60 13.75 2.03
C ARG A 146 9.14 12.33 2.05
N PRO A 147 9.02 11.61 3.17
CA PRO A 147 9.22 10.16 3.22
C PRO A 147 8.42 9.41 2.15
N PHE A 148 7.17 9.84 1.90
CA PHE A 148 6.33 9.30 0.84
C PHE A 148 7.02 9.32 -0.54
N ASP A 149 7.63 10.44 -0.94
CA ASP A 149 8.22 10.57 -2.28
C ASP A 149 9.58 9.86 -2.37
N VAL A 150 10.40 9.95 -1.32
CA VAL A 150 11.78 9.45 -1.34
C VAL A 150 11.84 7.92 -1.21
N TYR A 151 10.96 7.34 -0.38
CA TYR A 151 10.95 5.90 -0.15
C TYR A 151 10.04 5.11 -1.10
N ALA A 152 9.27 5.81 -1.95
CA ALA A 152 8.43 5.20 -2.97
C ALA A 152 9.23 4.29 -3.91
N ARG A 153 8.62 3.17 -4.30
CA ARG A 153 9.17 2.31 -5.35
C ARG A 153 8.97 2.99 -6.72
N PRO A 154 10.03 3.16 -7.52
CA PRO A 154 9.88 3.65 -8.89
C PRO A 154 9.02 2.69 -9.72
N TRP A 155 8.22 3.25 -10.62
CA TRP A 155 7.38 2.50 -11.55
C TRP A 155 7.54 3.09 -12.95
N SER A 156 7.04 2.38 -13.96
CA SER A 156 7.31 2.70 -15.38
C SER A 156 6.77 4.04 -15.87
N GLY A 157 5.89 4.72 -15.12
CA GLY A 157 5.18 5.92 -15.59
C GLY A 157 4.20 5.66 -16.74
N ALA A 158 4.06 4.40 -17.17
CA ALA A 158 3.27 4.03 -18.33
C ALA A 158 1.77 4.27 -18.10
N ARG A 159 1.05 4.62 -19.17
CA ARG A 159 -0.41 4.77 -19.12
C ARG A 159 -1.07 3.39 -19.03
N GLY A 160 -2.12 3.27 -18.22
CA GLY A 160 -2.91 2.03 -18.08
C GLY A 160 -3.50 1.84 -16.68
N ALA A 161 -4.23 0.74 -16.50
CA ALA A 161 -4.72 0.32 -15.20
C ALA A 161 -3.55 -0.06 -14.28
N ARG A 162 -3.62 0.36 -13.02
CA ARG A 162 -2.57 0.13 -12.00
C ARG A 162 -3.19 -0.52 -10.79
N VAL A 163 -2.45 -1.44 -10.17
CA VAL A 163 -2.86 -2.17 -8.98
C VAL A 163 -1.74 -2.09 -7.96
N ALA A 164 -2.08 -1.78 -6.72
CA ALA A 164 -1.20 -1.91 -5.57
C ALA A 164 -1.67 -3.10 -4.73
N ILE A 165 -0.73 -3.94 -4.30
CA ILE A 165 -1.00 -5.08 -3.41
C ILE A 165 -0.16 -4.87 -2.16
N VAL A 166 -0.81 -4.83 -1.00
CA VAL A 166 -0.16 -4.73 0.30
C VAL A 166 -0.31 -6.05 1.04
N ILE A 167 0.82 -6.65 1.45
CA ILE A 167 0.83 -7.83 2.32
C ILE A 167 1.27 -7.39 3.72
N GLY A 168 0.34 -7.41 4.66
CA GLY A 168 0.56 -7.02 6.06
C GLY A 168 1.06 -8.15 6.96
N GLY A 169 1.28 -7.82 8.24
CA GLY A 169 1.63 -8.75 9.30
C GLY A 169 3.12 -9.08 9.39
N LEU A 170 3.98 -8.36 8.67
CA LEU A 170 5.42 -8.59 8.74
C LEU A 170 5.95 -8.24 10.13
N GLY A 171 6.89 -9.06 10.62
CA GLY A 171 7.47 -8.95 11.95
C GLY A 171 6.73 -9.78 13.02
N VAL A 172 5.48 -10.19 12.79
CA VAL A 172 4.73 -11.06 13.74
C VAL A 172 5.32 -12.46 13.73
N SER A 173 5.44 -13.08 12.55
CA SER A 173 6.09 -14.38 12.36
C SER A 173 7.42 -14.21 11.65
N GLN A 174 8.53 -14.69 12.25
CA GLN A 174 9.86 -14.58 11.65
C GLN A 174 9.98 -15.39 10.35
N THR A 175 9.48 -16.64 10.36
CA THR A 175 9.51 -17.51 9.18
C THR A 175 8.53 -17.04 8.09
N GLY A 176 7.36 -16.53 8.49
CA GLY A 176 6.40 -15.92 7.56
C GLY A 176 6.98 -14.68 6.87
N THR A 177 7.61 -13.80 7.65
CA THR A 177 8.25 -12.58 7.13
C THR A 177 9.39 -12.89 6.18
N GLN A 178 10.26 -13.85 6.56
CA GLN A 178 11.33 -14.31 5.69
C GLN A 178 10.79 -14.82 4.34
N ARG A 179 9.80 -15.72 4.38
CA ARG A 179 9.20 -16.28 3.18
C ARG A 179 8.54 -15.22 2.30
N ALA A 180 7.87 -14.23 2.91
CA ALA A 180 7.26 -13.12 2.18
C ALA A 180 8.32 -12.33 1.40
N ILE A 181 9.40 -11.91 2.07
CA ILE A 181 10.50 -11.13 1.45
C ILE A 181 11.24 -11.95 0.37
N GLU A 182 11.37 -13.27 0.55
CA GLU A 182 12.08 -14.12 -0.40
C GLU A 182 11.26 -14.47 -1.65
N LYS A 183 9.93 -14.53 -1.53
CA LYS A 183 9.06 -15.09 -2.58
C LYS A 183 8.18 -14.06 -3.28
N LEU A 184 7.86 -12.95 -2.63
CA LEU A 184 7.03 -11.92 -3.25
C LEU A 184 7.86 -11.11 -4.25
N PRO A 185 7.28 -10.72 -5.39
CA PRO A 185 7.94 -9.81 -6.31
C PRO A 185 8.05 -8.42 -5.67
N ALA A 186 9.07 -7.67 -6.05
CA ALA A 186 9.44 -6.39 -5.43
C ALA A 186 8.35 -5.31 -5.57
N GLU A 187 7.43 -5.47 -6.52
CA GLU A 187 6.25 -4.64 -6.75
C GLU A 187 5.18 -4.76 -5.65
N VAL A 188 5.24 -5.81 -4.81
CA VAL A 188 4.34 -5.96 -3.68
C VAL A 188 4.82 -5.09 -2.52
N THR A 189 3.93 -4.24 -2.00
CA THR A 189 4.19 -3.43 -0.81
C THR A 189 4.07 -4.30 0.45
N LEU A 190 4.98 -4.10 1.40
CA LEU A 190 5.04 -4.90 2.62
C LEU A 190 4.63 -4.07 3.84
N GLY A 191 3.60 -4.53 4.56
CA GLY A 191 3.06 -3.91 5.76
C GLY A 191 3.68 -4.50 7.04
N PHE A 192 4.44 -3.69 7.76
CA PHE A 192 5.13 -4.09 8.98
C PHE A 192 4.23 -3.84 10.19
N ALA A 193 3.95 -4.87 10.99
CA ALA A 193 3.27 -4.69 12.25
C ALA A 193 4.18 -3.97 13.24
N SER A 194 3.78 -2.80 13.74
CA SER A 194 4.56 -2.02 14.72
C SER A 194 4.93 -2.79 15.98
N GLY A 195 4.04 -3.68 16.45
CA GLY A 195 4.28 -4.62 17.55
C GLY A 195 5.15 -5.84 17.20
N GLY A 196 5.60 -5.97 15.95
CA GLY A 196 6.42 -7.09 15.49
C GLY A 196 7.88 -7.04 15.97
N ASN A 197 8.59 -8.13 15.71
CA ASN A 197 9.97 -8.35 16.15
C ASN A 197 10.96 -8.25 14.98
N SER A 198 12.19 -7.81 15.27
CA SER A 198 13.28 -7.65 14.29
C SER A 198 12.95 -6.72 13.12
N LEU A 199 12.15 -5.67 13.35
CA LEU A 199 11.64 -4.82 12.28
C LEU A 199 12.75 -4.10 11.49
N GLY A 200 13.82 -3.65 12.15
CA GLY A 200 14.97 -3.06 11.46
C GLY A 200 15.68 -4.04 10.51
N ARG A 201 15.86 -5.30 10.94
CA ARG A 201 16.43 -6.37 10.08
C ARG A 201 15.56 -6.64 8.87
N TRP A 202 14.25 -6.79 9.10
CA TRP A 202 13.30 -7.08 8.03
C TRP A 202 13.12 -5.91 7.08
N MET A 203 13.16 -4.67 7.58
CA MET A 203 13.16 -3.46 6.77
C MET A 203 14.34 -3.46 5.81
N GLN A 204 15.57 -3.69 6.32
CA GLN A 204 16.76 -3.72 5.47
C GLN A 204 16.65 -4.79 4.39
N ALA A 205 16.26 -6.02 4.75
CA ALA A 205 16.09 -7.11 3.80
C ALA A 205 15.03 -6.81 2.73
N ALA A 206 13.87 -6.28 3.14
CA ALA A 206 12.80 -5.92 2.22
C ALA A 206 13.20 -4.79 1.26
N ARG A 207 13.86 -3.74 1.76
CA ARG A 207 14.36 -2.64 0.93
C ARG A 207 15.48 -3.08 -0.01
N GLN A 208 16.37 -3.98 0.40
CA GLN A 208 17.37 -4.58 -0.50
C GLN A 208 16.74 -5.37 -1.65
N LYS A 209 15.56 -5.97 -1.43
CA LYS A 209 14.76 -6.62 -2.47
C LYS A 209 13.93 -5.62 -3.30
N GLY A 210 13.90 -4.35 -2.91
CA GLY A 210 13.24 -3.27 -3.63
C GLY A 210 11.77 -3.08 -3.27
N HIS A 211 11.28 -3.68 -2.18
CA HIS A 211 9.91 -3.50 -1.75
C HIS A 211 9.65 -2.07 -1.24
N GLU A 212 8.45 -1.57 -1.52
CA GLU A 212 7.89 -0.44 -0.79
C GLU A 212 7.34 -0.92 0.56
N LEU A 213 7.45 -0.09 1.59
CA LEU A 213 7.08 -0.45 2.96
C LEU A 213 6.00 0.50 3.50
N VAL A 214 5.08 -0.05 4.29
CA VAL A 214 4.13 0.72 5.11
C VAL A 214 4.14 0.20 6.55
N MET A 215 3.89 1.09 7.51
CA MET A 215 3.78 0.74 8.93
C MET A 215 2.32 0.47 9.30
N GLN A 216 2.05 -0.65 9.95
CA GLN A 216 0.72 -0.96 10.47
C GLN A 216 0.58 -0.48 11.91
N VAL A 217 -0.37 0.42 12.13
CA VAL A 217 -0.68 0.99 13.45
C VAL A 217 -1.93 0.31 14.01
N PRO A 218 -1.86 -0.28 15.22
CA PRO A 218 -3.01 -0.88 15.88
C PRO A 218 -4.04 0.20 16.24
N LEU A 219 -5.27 0.00 15.77
CA LEU A 219 -6.39 0.89 16.01
C LEU A 219 -7.54 0.11 16.62
N GLU A 220 -8.34 0.78 17.44
CA GLU A 220 -9.45 0.17 18.18
C GLU A 220 -10.54 -0.45 17.26
N PRO A 221 -10.82 -1.76 17.37
CA PRO A 221 -12.01 -2.39 16.79
C PRO A 221 -13.27 -2.15 17.65
N PHE A 222 -14.45 -2.52 17.15
CA PHE A 222 -15.70 -2.39 17.93
C PHE A 222 -15.75 -3.25 19.20
N ASP A 223 -15.07 -4.40 19.22
CA ASP A 223 -15.08 -5.35 20.34
C ASP A 223 -13.87 -5.16 21.28
N TYR A 224 -13.31 -3.94 21.34
CA TYR A 224 -12.26 -3.62 22.30
C TYR A 224 -12.85 -3.48 23.72
N PRO A 225 -12.21 -4.00 24.79
CA PRO A 225 -10.89 -4.63 24.83
C PRO A 225 -10.89 -6.17 24.69
N ASN A 226 -12.02 -6.82 24.38
CA ASN A 226 -12.06 -8.28 24.22
C ASN A 226 -11.16 -8.74 23.05
N VAL A 227 -11.16 -7.97 21.96
CA VAL A 227 -10.18 -8.06 20.87
C VAL A 227 -9.19 -6.91 21.01
N ASP A 228 -8.01 -7.21 21.55
CA ASP A 228 -6.93 -6.24 21.75
C ASP A 228 -5.83 -6.39 20.67
N PRO A 229 -5.66 -5.40 19.77
CA PRO A 229 -4.59 -5.41 18.78
C PRO A 229 -3.18 -5.25 19.37
N GLY A 230 -3.05 -4.78 20.62
CA GLY A 230 -1.80 -4.67 21.35
C GLY A 230 -1.71 -3.43 22.27
N ARG A 231 -0.63 -3.37 23.05
CA ARG A 231 -0.43 -2.37 24.13
C ARG A 231 -0.49 -0.90 23.70
N ASN A 232 -0.12 -0.59 22.45
CA ASN A 232 -0.09 0.79 21.93
C ASN A 232 -1.23 1.03 20.93
N THR A 233 -2.38 0.39 21.15
CA THR A 233 -3.58 0.61 20.34
C THR A 233 -4.07 2.04 20.54
N LEU A 234 -4.37 2.73 19.44
CA LEU A 234 -5.05 4.02 19.50
C LEU A 234 -6.54 3.76 19.73
N THR A 235 -7.11 4.42 20.73
CA THR A 235 -8.51 4.25 21.15
C THR A 235 -9.25 5.58 21.11
N VAL A 236 -10.55 5.53 20.82
CA VAL A 236 -11.42 6.72 20.78
C VAL A 236 -11.43 7.39 22.15
N ASP A 237 -11.45 6.59 23.22
CA ASP A 237 -11.53 7.07 24.60
C ASP A 237 -10.16 7.48 25.18
N GLY A 238 -9.04 7.20 24.50
CA GLY A 238 -7.67 7.47 24.97
C GLY A 238 -7.26 8.95 24.90
N GLY A 239 -7.98 9.77 24.14
CA GLY A 239 -7.68 11.18 23.92
C GLY A 239 -6.48 11.43 23.01
N THR A 240 -6.33 12.69 22.57
CA THR A 240 -5.36 13.07 21.52
C THR A 240 -3.90 12.82 21.93
N GLU A 241 -3.49 13.23 23.13
CA GLU A 241 -2.09 13.14 23.55
C GLU A 241 -1.60 11.69 23.65
N GLU A 242 -2.39 10.81 24.25
CA GLU A 242 -2.03 9.39 24.36
C GLU A 242 -2.03 8.70 22.99
N ASN A 243 -3.01 9.01 22.13
CA ASN A 243 -3.05 8.49 20.77
C ASN A 243 -1.83 8.94 19.95
N LEU A 244 -1.42 10.20 20.05
CA LEU A 244 -0.24 10.71 19.36
C LEU A 244 1.06 10.12 19.93
N LYS A 245 1.13 9.88 21.24
CA LYS A 245 2.24 9.15 21.87
C LYS A 245 2.34 7.72 21.34
N ASN A 246 1.22 6.99 21.29
CA ASN A 246 1.16 5.62 20.77
C ASN A 246 1.46 5.55 19.26
N LEU A 247 0.97 6.53 18.49
CA LEU A 247 1.32 6.70 17.09
C LEU A 247 2.81 6.90 16.91
N ARG A 248 3.43 7.86 17.63
CA ARG A 248 4.88 8.12 17.54
C ARG A 248 5.69 6.89 17.95
N TRP A 249 5.25 6.16 18.98
CA TRP A 249 5.87 4.88 19.33
C TRP A 249 5.82 3.88 18.17
N ALA A 250 4.68 3.75 17.48
CA ALA A 250 4.54 2.84 16.34
C ALA A 250 5.40 3.28 15.14
N LEU A 251 5.48 4.59 14.89
CA LEU A 251 6.32 5.18 13.84
C LEU A 251 7.81 4.98 14.11
N SER A 252 8.23 4.99 15.38
CA SER A 252 9.66 4.87 15.75
C SER A 252 10.24 3.48 15.64
N ARG A 253 9.39 2.48 15.37
CA ARG A 253 9.77 1.06 15.34
C ARG A 253 10.74 0.70 14.21
N THR A 254 10.72 1.46 13.11
CA THR A 254 11.62 1.30 11.98
C THR A 254 11.63 2.59 11.15
N THR A 255 12.25 2.56 9.97
CA THR A 255 12.32 3.69 9.03
C THR A 255 12.10 3.19 7.59
N ASN A 256 12.32 4.04 6.58
CA ASN A 256 12.26 3.72 5.14
C ASN A 256 10.89 3.22 4.65
N TYR A 257 9.81 3.68 5.26
CA TYR A 257 8.43 3.42 4.80
C TYR A 257 7.78 4.70 4.25
N THR A 258 6.83 4.52 3.34
CA THR A 258 6.13 5.61 2.65
C THR A 258 4.91 6.12 3.41
N GLY A 259 4.35 5.29 4.30
CA GLY A 259 3.18 5.66 5.08
C GLY A 259 2.77 4.67 6.15
N VAL A 260 1.55 4.90 6.62
CA VAL A 260 0.86 4.13 7.64
C VAL A 260 -0.38 3.48 7.04
N MET A 261 -0.73 2.29 7.54
CA MET A 261 -2.03 1.67 7.34
C MET A 261 -2.59 1.22 8.68
N ASN A 262 -3.91 1.08 8.78
CA ASN A 262 -4.53 0.53 9.98
C ASN A 262 -4.24 -0.97 10.15
N TYR A 263 -4.17 -1.39 11.40
CA TYR A 263 -4.38 -2.78 11.81
C TYR A 263 -5.63 -2.82 12.70
N MET A 264 -6.68 -3.46 12.20
CA MET A 264 -8.06 -3.36 12.72
C MET A 264 -8.60 -1.92 12.65
N GLY A 265 -9.15 -1.35 13.72
CA GLY A 265 -9.55 0.06 13.73
C GLY A 265 -10.96 0.39 13.28
N ALA A 266 -11.87 -0.58 13.17
CA ALA A 266 -13.23 -0.32 12.67
C ALA A 266 -13.99 0.75 13.49
N ARG A 267 -13.78 0.81 14.82
CA ARG A 267 -14.36 1.85 15.69
C ARG A 267 -13.58 3.16 15.54
N PHE A 268 -12.26 3.10 15.65
CA PHE A 268 -11.39 4.29 15.61
C PHE A 268 -11.51 5.08 14.30
N THR A 269 -11.49 4.39 13.15
CA THR A 269 -11.54 5.02 11.83
C THR A 269 -12.90 5.62 11.48
N ALA A 270 -13.96 5.20 12.18
CA ALA A 270 -15.29 5.78 12.05
C ALA A 270 -15.46 7.08 12.86
N ASP A 271 -14.56 7.36 13.80
CA ASP A 271 -14.59 8.57 14.63
C ASP A 271 -13.69 9.66 14.03
N ALA A 272 -14.31 10.68 13.43
CA ALA A 272 -13.57 11.77 12.79
C ALA A 272 -12.77 12.62 13.79
N ALA A 273 -13.24 12.76 15.04
CA ALA A 273 -12.58 13.58 16.05
C ALA A 273 -11.30 12.90 16.57
N ALA A 274 -11.33 11.58 16.74
CA ALA A 274 -10.16 10.78 17.09
C ALA A 274 -9.16 10.67 15.92
N MET A 275 -9.67 10.56 14.69
CA MET A 275 -8.82 10.38 13.50
C MET A 275 -8.14 11.68 13.03
N ALA A 276 -8.78 12.85 13.21
CA ALA A 276 -8.24 14.12 12.70
C ALA A 276 -6.81 14.44 13.21
N PRO A 277 -6.50 14.37 14.51
CA PRO A 277 -5.13 14.60 14.99
C PRO A 277 -4.10 13.61 14.46
N VAL A 278 -4.51 12.35 14.23
CA VAL A 278 -3.66 11.32 13.63
C VAL A 278 -3.31 11.70 12.19
N MET A 279 -4.31 12.10 11.41
CA MET A 279 -4.10 12.53 10.02
C MET A 279 -3.23 13.79 9.94
N ASP A 280 -3.40 14.75 10.84
CA ASP A 280 -2.57 15.96 10.92
C ASP A 280 -1.10 15.61 11.19
N GLU A 281 -0.82 14.72 12.15
CA GLU A 281 0.54 14.29 12.46
C GLU A 281 1.18 13.51 11.29
N LEU A 282 0.43 12.62 10.62
CA LEU A 282 0.92 11.92 9.43
C LEU A 282 1.22 12.90 8.28
N GLY A 283 0.32 13.86 8.05
CA GLY A 283 0.48 14.91 7.06
C GLY A 283 1.71 15.78 7.32
N ARG A 284 1.92 16.20 8.57
CA ARG A 284 3.11 16.95 9.01
C ARG A 284 4.40 16.18 8.76
N ARG A 285 4.40 14.87 8.99
CA ARG A 285 5.56 13.98 8.75
C ARG A 285 5.75 13.61 7.28
N GLY A 286 4.78 13.90 6.41
CA GLY A 286 4.87 13.61 4.98
C GLY A 286 4.67 12.13 4.64
N LEU A 287 3.80 11.47 5.41
CA LEU A 287 3.42 10.07 5.24
C LEU A 287 2.08 9.96 4.52
N LEU A 288 1.90 8.90 3.74
CA LEU A 288 0.56 8.51 3.27
C LEU A 288 -0.21 7.78 4.39
N TYR A 289 -1.54 7.77 4.27
CA TYR A 289 -2.42 6.82 4.96
C TYR A 289 -3.09 5.93 3.90
N VAL A 290 -3.05 4.60 4.08
CA VAL A 290 -3.71 3.61 3.20
C VAL A 290 -5.09 3.27 3.72
#